data_AF-A0A935R0P2-F1
#
_entry.id   AF-A0A935R0P2-F1
#
_cell.length_a   1.000
_cell.length_b   1.000
_cell.length_c   1.000
_cell.angle_alpha   90.00
_cell.angle_beta   90.00
_cell.angle_gamma   90.00
#
_symmetry.space_group_name_H-M   'P 1'
#
loop_
_entity.id
_entity.type
_entity.pdbx_description
1 polymer ?
#
loop_
_entity_poly.entity_id
_entity_poly.type
_entity_poly.pdbx_seq_one_letter_code
_entity_poly.pdbx_strand_id
1 'polypeptide(L)'
;MLRTLLVKNFSVFEQATLTFGGLNVLHGDNGAGKTHLLKLLWTLLSAASVSPDQGEAALQRALHEGVVGAFGPLKGDPGRIARRQRGTALMSAQVSWFDGESLGFSNQTGRPDGVIQVFERPSAPLKRRAGVFAPTGAAQPRACA
;
A
#
# COMPACT_ATOMS: atom_id res chain seq x y z
N MET A 1 8.14 15.26 1.30
CA MET A 1 7.85 14.69 2.64
C MET A 1 6.41 14.19 2.63
N LEU A 2 6.13 13.06 3.29
CA LEU A 2 4.77 12.54 3.42
C LEU A 2 3.91 13.48 4.25
N ARG A 3 2.68 13.75 3.81
CA ARG A 3 1.72 14.60 4.51
C ARG A 3 0.59 13.79 5.12
N THR A 4 -0.06 12.93 4.32
CA THR A 4 -1.14 12.08 4.83
C THR A 4 -1.12 10.67 4.23
N LEU A 5 -1.67 9.71 4.99
CA LEU A 5 -2.11 8.41 4.49
C LEU A 5 -3.59 8.23 4.85
N LEU A 6 -4.42 8.05 3.82
CA LEU A 6 -5.83 7.70 3.94
C LEU A 6 -5.99 6.22 3.61
N VAL A 7 -6.72 5.51 4.46
CA VAL A 7 -6.94 4.07 4.32
C VAL A 7 -8.41 3.77 4.56
N LYS A 8 -9.01 2.92 3.73
CA LYS A 8 -10.38 2.45 3.88
C LYS A 8 -10.48 0.95 3.62
N ASN A 9 -11.18 0.23 4.49
CA ASN A 9 -11.41 -1.21 4.44
C ASN A 9 -10.15 -2.03 4.17
N PHE A 10 -9.06 -1.73 4.86
CA PHE A 10 -7.75 -2.37 4.65
C PHE A 10 -7.33 -3.10 5.92
N SER A 11 -7.16 -4.43 5.85
CA SER A 11 -6.77 -5.26 7.00
C SER A 11 -7.69 -5.01 8.21
N VAL A 12 -7.17 -4.46 9.30
CA VAL A 12 -7.94 -4.15 10.53
C VAL A 12 -8.65 -2.79 10.48
N PHE A 13 -8.33 -1.94 9.50
CA PHE A 13 -8.83 -0.56 9.42
C PHE A 13 -10.11 -0.48 8.61
N GLU A 14 -11.19 -0.01 9.23
CA GLU A 14 -12.40 0.42 8.52
C GLU A 14 -12.14 1.73 7.77
N GLN A 15 -11.61 2.71 8.51
CA GLN A 15 -11.14 3.97 7.99
C GLN A 15 -10.02 4.47 8.90
N ALA A 16 -8.95 5.00 8.32
CA ALA A 16 -7.87 5.64 9.05
C ALA A 16 -7.33 6.83 8.26
N THR A 17 -7.06 7.92 8.96
CA THR A 17 -6.38 9.11 8.43
C THR A 17 -5.17 9.38 9.29
N LEU A 18 -3.98 9.21 8.73
CA LEU A 18 -2.72 9.47 9.39
C LEU A 18 -2.13 10.74 8.81
N THR A 19 -1.70 11.65 9.68
CA THR A 19 -0.96 12.86 9.31
C THR A 19 0.49 12.67 9.71
N PHE A 20 1.41 12.96 8.79
CA PHE A 20 2.85 12.76 9.01
C PHE A 20 3.56 14.10 9.21
N GLY A 21 4.47 14.12 10.18
CA GLY A 21 5.36 15.23 10.50
C GLY A 21 6.83 14.78 10.54
N GLY A 22 7.69 15.56 11.22
CA GLY A 22 9.14 15.31 11.27
C GLY A 22 9.49 13.92 11.83
N LEU A 23 9.01 13.62 13.04
CA LEU A 23 9.14 12.30 13.66
C LEU A 23 7.76 11.72 13.93
N ASN A 24 7.52 10.49 13.45
CA ASN A 24 6.25 9.80 13.61
C ASN A 24 6.48 8.53 14.43
N VAL A 25 5.76 8.39 15.53
CA VAL A 25 5.83 7.21 16.41
C VAL A 25 4.55 6.40 16.23
N LEU A 26 4.69 5.16 15.76
CA LEU A 26 3.56 4.21 15.63
C LEU A 26 3.55 3.28 16.84
N HIS A 27 2.63 3.51 17.77
CA HIS A 27 2.44 2.70 18.98
C HIS A 27 1.01 2.13 19.07
N GLY A 28 0.82 1.12 19.92
CA GLY A 28 -0.47 0.46 20.17
C GLY A 28 -0.29 -1.04 20.45
N ASP A 29 -1.39 -1.75 20.64
CA ASP A 29 -1.37 -3.18 20.96
C ASP A 29 -0.91 -4.06 19.79
N ASN A 30 -0.47 -5.27 20.12
CA ASN A 30 -0.21 -6.30 19.11
C ASN A 30 -1.50 -6.64 18.36
N GLY A 31 -1.41 -6.74 17.03
CA GLY A 31 -2.60 -6.93 16.18
C GLY A 31 -3.32 -5.65 15.78
N ALA A 32 -2.97 -4.47 16.33
CA ALA A 32 -3.60 -3.18 15.97
C ALA A 32 -3.26 -2.68 14.54
N GLY A 33 -2.60 -3.48 13.70
CA GLY A 33 -2.34 -3.13 12.30
C GLY A 33 -1.09 -2.27 12.04
N LYS A 34 -0.24 -2.01 13.05
CA LYS A 34 0.99 -1.19 12.90
C LYS A 34 1.90 -1.65 11.75
N THR A 35 2.21 -2.95 11.69
CA THR A 35 3.00 -3.54 10.60
C THR A 35 2.30 -3.45 9.26
N HIS A 36 0.96 -3.51 9.22
CA HIS A 36 0.20 -3.38 7.99
C HIS A 36 0.27 -1.95 7.45
N LEU A 37 0.21 -0.93 8.32
CA LEU A 37 0.40 0.47 7.91
C LEU A 37 1.80 0.69 7.32
N LEU A 38 2.84 0.16 7.96
CA LEU A 38 4.22 0.27 7.47
C LEU A 38 4.41 -0.43 6.12
N LYS A 39 3.87 -1.64 5.96
CA LYS A 39 3.86 -2.35 4.67
C LYS A 39 3.14 -1.54 3.60
N LEU A 40 1.96 -1.00 3.92
CA LEU A 40 1.17 -0.20 2.98
C LEU A 40 1.92 1.05 2.53
N LEU A 41 2.47 1.81 3.47
CA LEU A 41 3.33 2.95 3.17
C LEU A 41 4.49 2.55 2.26
N TRP A 42 5.20 1.47 2.60
CA TRP A 42 6.33 1.01 1.79
C TRP A 42 5.91 0.64 0.36
N THR A 43 4.77 -0.03 0.18
CA THR A 43 4.27 -0.40 -1.16
C THR A 43 3.92 0.82 -2.00
N LEU A 44 3.23 1.80 -1.42
CA LEU A 44 2.88 3.06 -2.11
C LEU A 44 4.13 3.84 -2.49
N LEU A 45 5.08 3.98 -1.57
CA LEU A 45 6.32 4.73 -1.81
C LEU A 45 7.21 4.05 -2.84
N SER A 46 7.32 2.72 -2.79
CA SER A 46 8.07 1.95 -3.78
C SER A 46 7.43 2.07 -5.17
N ALA A 47 6.10 1.99 -5.27
CA ALA A 47 5.39 2.18 -6.52
C ALA A 47 5.50 3.61 -7.06
N ALA A 48 5.51 4.63 -6.18
CA ALA A 48 5.69 6.02 -6.57
C ALA A 48 7.11 6.33 -7.10
N SER A 49 8.08 5.43 -6.86
CA SER A 49 9.44 5.54 -7.43
C SER A 49 9.52 5.08 -8.89
N VAL A 50 8.48 4.40 -9.39
CA VAL A 50 8.36 4.02 -10.81
C VAL A 50 8.23 5.31 -11.63
N SER A 51 8.95 5.38 -12.76
CA SER A 51 8.88 6.57 -13.62
C SER A 51 7.46 6.74 -14.16
N PRO A 52 6.86 7.94 -14.10
CA PRO A 52 5.56 8.22 -14.69
C PRO A 52 5.53 8.02 -16.21
N ASP A 53 6.70 8.00 -16.86
CA ASP A 53 6.83 7.71 -18.30
C ASP A 53 6.46 6.26 -18.65
N GLN A 54 6.51 5.34 -17.69
CA GLN A 54 6.15 3.93 -17.91
C GLN A 54 4.62 3.70 -17.96
N GLY A 55 3.82 4.74 -17.75
CA GLY A 55 2.36 4.70 -17.87
C GLY A 55 1.64 4.04 -16.68
N GLU A 56 0.31 4.02 -16.76
CA GLU A 56 -0.56 3.50 -15.70
C GLU A 56 -0.39 1.99 -15.47
N ALA A 57 -0.22 1.21 -16.53
CA ALA A 57 -0.06 -0.24 -16.44
C ALA A 57 1.18 -0.66 -15.63
N ALA A 58 2.29 0.07 -15.78
CA ALA A 58 3.49 -0.18 -14.99
C ALA A 58 3.28 0.13 -13.50
N LEU A 59 2.55 1.21 -13.19
CA LEU A 59 2.22 1.59 -11.83
C LEU A 59 1.24 0.59 -11.17
N GLN A 60 0.22 0.15 -11.90
CA GLN A 60 -0.71 -0.90 -11.46
C GLN A 60 0.05 -2.20 -11.14
N ARG A 61 0.97 -2.60 -12.02
CA ARG A 61 1.83 -3.77 -11.82
C ARG A 61 2.71 -3.62 -10.58
N ALA A 62 3.40 -2.49 -10.43
CA ALA A 62 4.27 -2.24 -9.28
C ALA A 62 3.50 -2.22 -7.95
N LEU A 63 2.29 -1.65 -7.93
CA LEU A 63 1.39 -1.71 -6.78
C LEU A 63 0.94 -3.14 -6.50
N HIS A 64 0.55 -3.89 -7.53
CA HIS A 64 0.14 -5.28 -7.38
C HIS A 64 1.26 -6.15 -6.80
N GLU A 65 2.45 -6.10 -7.41
CA GLU A 65 3.63 -6.83 -6.95
C GLU A 65 4.03 -6.39 -5.53
N GLY A 66 3.99 -5.09 -5.23
CA GLY A 66 4.28 -4.56 -3.90
C GLY A 66 3.29 -5.05 -2.85
N VAL A 67 1.98 -4.97 -3.12
CA VAL A 67 0.94 -5.41 -2.19
C VAL A 67 1.00 -6.93 -1.99
N VAL A 68 1.12 -7.72 -3.06
CA VAL A 68 1.23 -9.17 -2.95
C VAL A 68 2.51 -9.57 -2.21
N GLY A 69 3.64 -8.95 -2.54
CA GLY A 69 4.93 -9.23 -1.90
C GLY A 69 4.99 -8.82 -0.43
N ALA A 70 4.40 -7.69 -0.05
CA ALA A 70 4.42 -7.21 1.33
C ALA A 70 3.43 -7.96 2.24
N PHE A 71 2.24 -8.30 1.74
CA PHE A 71 1.15 -8.85 2.55
C PHE A 71 0.94 -10.36 2.40
N GLY A 72 1.36 -10.96 1.30
CA GLY A 72 1.18 -12.40 1.05
C GLY A 72 -0.29 -12.86 1.09
N PRO A 73 -1.21 -12.23 0.34
CA PRO A 73 -2.61 -12.65 0.33
C PRO A 73 -2.79 -14.05 -0.26
N LEU A 74 -3.86 -14.74 0.17
CA LEU A 74 -4.23 -16.05 -0.36
C LEU A 74 -4.47 -15.97 -1.88
N LYS A 75 -3.87 -16.91 -2.63
CA LYS A 75 -3.91 -16.96 -4.11
C LYS A 75 -3.35 -15.71 -4.81
N GLY A 76 -2.60 -14.86 -4.11
CA GLY A 76 -2.08 -13.61 -4.67
C GLY A 76 -3.15 -12.55 -4.94
N ASP A 77 -4.38 -12.73 -4.44
CA ASP A 77 -5.50 -11.80 -4.65
C ASP A 77 -5.45 -10.64 -3.64
N PRO A 78 -5.16 -9.39 -4.05
CA PRO A 78 -5.07 -8.27 -3.11
C PRO A 78 -6.39 -7.97 -2.39
N GLY A 79 -7.53 -8.38 -2.97
CA GLY A 79 -8.84 -8.30 -2.30
C GLY A 79 -8.91 -9.11 -1.02
N ARG A 80 -8.06 -10.12 -0.83
CA ARG A 80 -8.00 -10.90 0.42
C ARG A 80 -7.37 -10.15 1.60
N ILE A 81 -6.78 -8.97 1.36
CA ILE A 81 -6.25 -8.08 2.39
C ILE A 81 -7.35 -7.13 2.90
N ALA A 82 -8.41 -6.92 2.12
CA ALA A 82 -9.51 -6.05 2.51
C ALA A 82 -10.08 -6.48 3.87
N ARG A 83 -10.55 -5.50 4.63
CA ARG A 83 -11.17 -5.75 5.94
C ARG A 83 -12.31 -6.76 5.78
N ARG A 84 -12.33 -7.77 6.65
CA ARG A 84 -13.41 -8.77 6.65
C ARG A 84 -14.73 -8.08 6.94
N GLN A 85 -15.64 -8.16 5.99
CA GLN A 85 -17.03 -7.73 6.12
C GLN A 85 -17.93 -8.65 5.28
N ARG A 86 -19.24 -8.65 5.55
CA ARG A 86 -20.20 -9.37 4.71
C ARG A 86 -20.35 -8.63 3.37
N GLY A 87 -20.39 -9.38 2.28
CA GLY A 87 -20.55 -8.84 0.93
C GLY A 87 -19.25 -8.33 0.31
N THR A 88 -19.38 -7.57 -0.78
CA THR A 88 -18.24 -6.97 -1.47
C THR A 88 -17.77 -5.70 -0.76
N ALA A 89 -16.46 -5.49 -0.74
CA ALA A 89 -15.83 -4.36 -0.08
C ALA A 89 -14.92 -3.64 -1.07
N LEU A 90 -15.08 -2.33 -1.20
CA LEU A 90 -14.07 -1.48 -1.83
C LEU A 90 -13.02 -1.13 -0.78
N MET A 91 -11.80 -1.53 -1.07
CA MET A 91 -10.59 -1.26 -0.32
C MET A 91 -9.83 -0.14 -1.03
N SER A 92 -9.35 0.86 -0.30
CA SER A 92 -8.54 1.91 -0.88
C SER A 92 -7.44 2.40 0.07
N ALA A 93 -6.37 2.87 -0.54
CA ALA A 93 -5.28 3.54 0.14
C ALA A 93 -4.75 4.68 -0.71
N GLN A 94 -4.48 5.82 -0.07
CA GLN A 94 -4.00 7.02 -0.73
C GLN A 94 -2.95 7.69 0.14
N VAL A 95 -1.84 8.07 -0.48
CA VAL A 95 -0.79 8.83 0.16
C VAL A 95 -0.69 10.20 -0.51
N SER A 96 -0.52 11.24 0.30
CA SER A 96 -0.24 12.59 -0.18
C SER A 96 1.08 13.10 0.36
N TRP A 97 1.72 13.97 -0.41
CA TRP A 97 2.96 14.63 -0.05
C TRP A 97 2.72 16.13 0.12
N PHE A 98 3.64 16.80 0.82
CA PHE A 98 3.57 18.25 1.07
C PHE A 98 3.74 19.11 -0.19
N ASP A 99 4.28 18.53 -1.27
CA ASP A 99 4.42 19.18 -2.59
C ASP A 99 3.11 19.17 -3.40
N GLY A 100 2.03 18.58 -2.85
CA GLY A 100 0.73 18.49 -3.51
C GLY A 100 0.56 17.23 -4.35
N GLU A 101 1.59 16.40 -4.50
CA GLU A 101 1.50 15.13 -5.20
C GLU A 101 0.72 14.09 -4.38
N SER A 102 0.06 13.17 -5.07
CA SER A 102 -0.66 12.06 -4.44
C SER A 102 -0.62 10.80 -5.29
N LEU A 103 -0.74 9.66 -4.60
CA LEU A 103 -0.84 8.33 -5.21
C LEU A 103 -1.94 7.57 -4.47
N GLY A 104 -2.92 7.10 -5.22
CA GLY A 104 -4.07 6.39 -4.68
C GLY A 104 -4.42 5.16 -5.48
N PHE A 105 -4.69 4.05 -4.79
CA PHE A 105 -5.18 2.83 -5.41
C PHE A 105 -6.39 2.26 -4.69
N SER A 106 -7.19 1.52 -5.44
CA SER A 106 -8.33 0.78 -4.93
C SER A 106 -8.39 -0.64 -5.48
N ASN A 107 -9.03 -1.53 -4.72
CA ASN A 107 -9.37 -2.88 -5.15
C ASN A 107 -10.70 -3.30 -4.52
N GLN A 108 -11.37 -4.28 -5.11
CA GLN A 108 -12.66 -4.77 -4.66
C GLN A 108 -12.61 -6.28 -4.38
N THR A 109 -13.20 -6.71 -3.28
CA THR A 109 -13.27 -8.14 -2.95
C THR A 109 -14.16 -8.88 -3.95
N GLY A 110 -13.75 -10.11 -4.29
CA GLY A 110 -14.52 -11.00 -5.17
C GLY A 110 -14.42 -10.67 -6.66
N ARG A 111 -13.56 -9.73 -7.07
CA ARG A 111 -13.22 -9.57 -8.48
C ARG A 111 -12.34 -10.73 -8.95
N PRO A 112 -12.67 -11.41 -10.05
CA PRO A 112 -11.90 -12.55 -10.54
C PRO A 112 -10.49 -12.16 -10.98
N ASP A 113 -10.29 -10.94 -11.47
CA ASP A 113 -9.01 -10.51 -12.04
C ASP A 113 -8.07 -9.87 -11.01
N GLY A 114 -8.57 -9.52 -9.81
CA GLY A 114 -7.76 -8.96 -8.71
C GLY A 114 -7.02 -7.64 -9.01
N VAL A 115 -7.27 -7.04 -10.18
CA VAL A 115 -6.51 -5.88 -10.69
C VAL A 115 -6.69 -4.68 -9.77
N ILE A 116 -5.57 -4.10 -9.36
CA ILE A 116 -5.53 -2.84 -8.62
C ILE A 116 -5.82 -1.68 -9.58
N GLN A 117 -6.80 -0.86 -9.24
CA GLN A 117 -7.14 0.35 -9.98
C GLN A 117 -6.44 1.56 -9.36
N VAL A 118 -5.66 2.27 -10.16
CA VAL A 118 -5.06 3.55 -9.74
C VAL A 118 -6.06 4.65 -10.04
N PHE A 119 -6.45 5.40 -9.02
CA PHE A 119 -7.38 6.53 -9.19
C PHE A 119 -6.69 7.89 -9.07
N GLU A 120 -5.49 7.92 -8.47
CA GLU A 120 -4.66 9.13 -8.38
C GLU A 120 -3.22 8.76 -8.68
N ARG A 121 -2.57 9.59 -9.50
CA ARG A 121 -1.21 9.38 -9.97
C ARG A 121 -0.36 10.63 -9.73
N PRO A 122 0.90 10.48 -9.32
CA PRO A 122 1.84 11.59 -9.31
C PRO A 122 2.03 12.17 -10.71
N SER A 123 2.15 13.49 -10.80
CA SER A 123 2.40 14.22 -12.03
C SER A 123 3.86 14.14 -12.48
N ALA A 124 4.79 14.06 -11.52
CA ALA A 124 6.22 13.97 -11.74
C ALA A 124 6.82 12.72 -11.06
N PRO A 125 7.95 12.18 -11.57
CA PRO A 125 8.63 11.08 -10.90
C PRO A 125 9.11 11.57 -9.54
N LEU A 126 8.76 10.85 -8.48
CA LEU A 126 9.27 11.13 -7.14
C LEU A 126 10.72 10.60 -7.03
N LYS A 127 11.63 11.14 -7.87
CA LYS A 127 13.06 10.79 -7.88
C LYS A 127 13.63 11.02 -6.48
N ARG A 128 13.87 9.91 -5.77
CA ARG A 128 14.57 9.82 -4.48
C ARG A 128 14.12 10.84 -3.42
N ARG A 129 12.83 10.86 -3.08
CA ARG A 129 12.35 11.52 -1.85
C ARG A 129 12.21 10.47 -0.75
N ALA A 130 13.35 10.25 -0.07
CA ALA A 130 13.59 9.37 1.09
C ALA A 130 13.50 7.87 0.80
N GLY A 131 14.67 7.20 0.85
CA GLY A 131 14.77 5.76 0.89
C GLY A 131 14.05 5.23 2.12
N VAL A 132 12.85 4.68 1.91
CA VAL A 132 12.15 3.92 2.95
C VAL A 132 12.69 2.51 2.92
N PHE A 133 13.72 2.28 3.73
CA PHE A 133 14.11 0.93 4.12
C PHE A 133 13.11 0.45 5.17
N ALA A 134 12.06 -0.24 4.73
CA ALA A 134 11.29 -1.09 5.62
C ALA A 134 11.94 -2.48 5.58
N PRO A 135 12.50 -3.00 6.69
CA PRO A 135 13.00 -4.36 6.74
C PRO A 135 11.82 -5.34 6.77
N THR A 136 11.06 -5.39 5.68
CA THR A 136 10.22 -6.55 5.39
C THR A 136 11.16 -7.59 4.83
N GLY A 137 11.64 -8.47 5.72
CA GLY A 137 12.44 -9.62 5.32
C GLY A 137 11.75 -10.31 4.15
N ALA A 138 12.45 -10.37 3.02
CA ALA A 138 12.16 -11.40 2.03
C ALA A 138 12.11 -12.70 2.82
N ALA A 139 10.95 -13.34 2.89
CA ALA A 139 10.83 -14.65 3.50
C ALA A 139 11.75 -15.57 2.72
N GLN A 140 12.97 -15.79 3.23
CA GLN A 140 13.80 -16.88 2.77
C GLN A 140 12.96 -18.15 2.97
N PRO A 141 12.82 -19.00 1.94
CA PRO A 141 12.20 -20.30 2.15
C PRO A 141 13.00 -20.99 3.24
N ARG A 142 12.38 -21.22 4.39
CA ARG A 142 12.96 -22.06 5.42
C ARG A 142 13.05 -23.45 4.80
N ALA A 143 14.26 -23.84 4.40
CA ALA A 143 14.57 -25.23 4.16
C ALA A 143 14.36 -25.95 5.49
N CYS A 144 13.29 -26.72 5.60
CA CYS A 144 13.19 -27.74 6.63
C CYS A 144 14.29 -28.76 6.34
N ALA A 145 15.28 -28.83 7.21
CA ALA A 145 16.19 -29.97 7.33
C ALA A 145 15.53 -31.05 8.18
#